data_AF-A0A1Y5D3J7-F1
#
_entry.id   AF-A0A1Y5D3J7-F1
#
_cell.length_a   1.000
_cell.length_b   1.000
_cell.length_c   1.000
_cell.angle_alpha   90.00
_cell.angle_beta   90.00
_cell.angle_gamma   90.00
#
_symmetry.space_group_name_H-M   'P 1'
#
loop_
_entity.id
_entity.type
_entity.pdbx_description
1 polymer ?
#
loop_
_entity_poly.entity_id
_entity_poly.type
_entity_poly.pdbx_seq_one_letter_code
_entity_poly.pdbx_strand_id
1 'polypeptide(L)'
;MSALLKSQTEQALHYWMLWIAPNALQTQQIKKLPASDRQRVLMLHPKNLEQLTGAIEVAIMSDLYQMITLPRALLPANQQQKLELLAIRHHTVLTWLGGNKRLNSASQLTLI
;
A
#
# COMPACT_ATOMS: atom_id res chain seq x y z
N MET A 1 18.28 33.94 11.67
CA MET A 1 18.46 32.96 10.58
C MET A 1 17.89 31.64 11.05
N SER A 2 16.60 31.43 10.80
CA SER A 2 15.89 30.22 11.21
C SER A 2 16.28 29.10 10.25
N ALA A 3 17.04 28.12 10.72
CA ALA A 3 17.22 26.87 10.02
C ALA A 3 15.87 26.13 10.01
N LEU A 4 15.07 26.39 8.97
CA LEU A 4 13.95 25.54 8.59
C LEU A 4 14.52 24.16 8.33
N LEU A 5 14.41 23.30 9.34
CA LEU A 5 14.79 21.90 9.29
C LEU A 5 14.16 21.30 8.04
N LYS A 6 15.02 20.84 7.13
CA LYS A 6 14.68 20.12 5.90
C LYS A 6 14.09 18.76 6.24
N SER A 7 12.93 18.72 6.88
CA SER A 7 12.11 17.50 7.03
C SER A 7 11.48 17.06 5.70
N GLN A 8 11.91 17.62 4.57
CA GLN A 8 11.52 17.23 3.21
C GLN A 8 12.37 16.10 2.61
N THR A 9 13.36 15.54 3.33
CA THR A 9 14.29 14.56 2.76
C THR A 9 13.99 13.09 3.07
N GLU A 10 13.33 12.75 4.18
CA GLU A 10 13.04 11.34 4.48
C GLU A 10 11.93 10.75 3.59
N GLN A 11 10.95 11.55 3.19
CA GLN A 11 9.89 11.12 2.26
C GLN A 11 10.38 10.85 0.83
N ALA A 12 11.61 11.23 0.49
CA ALA A 12 12.20 10.98 -0.82
C ALA A 12 12.77 9.55 -0.97
N LEU A 13 12.90 8.79 0.13
CA LEU A 13 13.46 7.42 0.09
C LEU A 13 12.46 6.41 -0.46
N HIS A 14 11.17 6.57 -0.12
CA HIS A 14 10.11 5.70 -0.58
C HIS A 14 9.51 6.25 -1.88
N TYR A 15 10.09 5.87 -3.01
CA TYR A 15 9.73 6.44 -4.31
C TYR A 15 8.64 5.64 -5.04
N TRP A 16 8.55 4.34 -4.86
CA TRP A 16 7.73 3.47 -5.71
C TRP A 16 6.32 3.20 -5.16
N MET A 17 5.35 3.05 -6.06
CA MET A 17 3.99 2.58 -5.76
C MET A 17 3.76 1.22 -6.41
N LEU A 18 3.54 0.18 -5.62
CA LEU A 18 3.31 -1.17 -6.12
C LEU A 18 1.83 -1.50 -6.15
N TRP A 19 1.36 -1.98 -7.30
CA TRP A 19 0.00 -2.47 -7.50
C TRP A 19 0.00 -3.96 -7.78
N ILE A 20 -0.66 -4.73 -6.93
CA ILE A 20 -0.72 -6.18 -7.02
C ILE A 20 -2.08 -6.58 -7.60
N ALA A 21 -2.03 -7.33 -8.70
CA ALA A 21 -3.19 -7.81 -9.46
C ALA A 21 -4.27 -6.72 -9.72
N PRO A 22 -3.91 -5.53 -10.26
CA PRO A 22 -4.91 -4.54 -10.61
C PRO A 22 -5.86 -5.07 -11.69
N ASN A 23 -7.15 -4.78 -11.56
CA ASN A 23 -8.13 -5.12 -12.59
C ASN A 23 -8.07 -4.12 -13.77
N ALA A 24 -8.84 -4.39 -14.84
CA ALA A 24 -8.84 -3.56 -16.04
C ALA A 24 -9.24 -2.09 -15.74
N LEU A 25 -10.21 -1.87 -14.84
CA LEU A 25 -10.66 -0.53 -14.45
C LEU A 25 -9.58 0.21 -13.66
N GLN A 26 -8.93 -0.46 -12.71
CA GLN A 26 -7.81 0.10 -11.92
C GLN A 26 -6.62 0.42 -12.82
N THR A 27 -6.31 -0.46 -13.78
CA THR A 27 -5.27 -0.21 -14.78
C THR A 27 -5.56 1.05 -15.60
N GLN A 28 -6.82 1.26 -16.00
CA GLN A 28 -7.22 2.49 -16.69
C GLN A 28 -7.10 3.72 -15.77
N GLN A 29 -7.44 3.61 -14.49
CA GLN A 29 -7.27 4.69 -13.52
C GLN A 29 -5.80 5.05 -13.33
N ILE A 30 -4.93 4.06 -13.20
CA ILE A 30 -3.48 4.26 -13.09
C ILE A 30 -2.92 4.97 -14.32
N LYS A 31 -3.39 4.61 -15.52
CA LYS A 31 -2.99 5.27 -16.77
C LYS A 31 -3.43 6.75 -16.84
N LYS A 32 -4.47 7.14 -16.12
CA LYS A 32 -4.96 8.53 -16.03
C LYS A 32 -4.16 9.39 -15.05
N LEU A 33 -3.26 8.80 -14.26
CA LEU A 33 -2.42 9.56 -13.33
C LEU A 33 -1.48 10.53 -14.09
N PRO A 34 -1.06 11.63 -13.44
CA PRO A 34 -0.01 12.51 -13.94
C PRO A 34 1.23 11.71 -14.36
N ALA A 35 1.97 12.20 -15.36
CA ALA A 35 3.12 11.48 -15.91
C ALA A 35 4.19 11.17 -14.84
N SER A 36 4.40 12.11 -13.91
CA SER A 36 5.31 11.96 -12.76
C SER A 36 4.95 10.77 -11.89
N ASP A 37 3.67 10.56 -11.62
CA ASP A 37 3.20 9.52 -10.71
C ASP A 37 3.13 8.18 -11.43
N ARG A 38 2.72 8.20 -12.70
CA ARG A 38 2.63 7.01 -13.54
C ARG A 38 4.00 6.33 -13.73
N GLN A 39 5.06 7.11 -13.85
CA GLN A 39 6.44 6.60 -13.95
C GLN A 39 6.90 5.88 -12.68
N ARG A 40 6.21 6.10 -11.55
CA ARG A 40 6.51 5.54 -10.23
C ARG A 40 5.64 4.34 -9.87
N VAL A 41 4.72 3.95 -10.77
CA VAL A 41 3.84 2.80 -10.54
C VAL A 41 4.43 1.53 -11.13
N LEU A 42 4.59 0.53 -10.28
CA LEU A 42 4.93 -0.84 -10.66
C LEU A 42 3.68 -1.71 -10.53
N MET A 43 3.46 -2.59 -11.49
CA MET A 43 2.34 -3.54 -11.48
C MET A 43 2.88 -4.97 -11.41
N LEU A 44 2.37 -5.75 -10.47
CA LEU A 44 2.70 -7.15 -10.29
C LEU A 44 1.46 -8.01 -10.48
N HIS A 45 1.54 -9.00 -11.37
CA HIS A 45 0.50 -10.02 -11.53
C HIS A 45 1.06 -11.38 -11.05
N PRO A 46 0.83 -11.75 -9.78
CA PRO A 46 1.39 -12.97 -9.22
C PRO A 46 0.74 -14.20 -9.88
N LYS A 47 1.58 -15.11 -10.39
CA LYS A 47 1.15 -16.42 -10.91
C LYS A 47 1.04 -17.47 -9.79
N ASN A 48 1.88 -17.34 -8.77
CA ASN A 48 1.87 -18.21 -7.60
C ASN A 48 1.53 -17.38 -6.36
N LEU A 49 0.38 -17.68 -5.74
CA LEU A 49 -0.10 -16.97 -4.55
C LEU A 49 0.67 -17.38 -3.28
N GLU A 50 1.29 -18.55 -3.25
CA GLU A 50 2.03 -19.03 -2.08
C GLU A 50 3.25 -18.17 -1.78
N GLN A 51 3.90 -17.64 -2.83
CA GLN A 51 5.08 -16.79 -2.72
C GLN A 51 4.73 -15.31 -2.57
N LEU A 52 3.47 -14.93 -2.77
CA LEU A 52 3.05 -13.53 -2.79
C LEU A 52 3.34 -12.85 -1.45
N THR A 53 3.03 -13.51 -0.34
CA THR A 53 3.23 -12.95 1.01
C THR A 53 4.71 -12.68 1.26
N GLY A 54 5.60 -13.64 0.96
CA GLY A 54 7.04 -13.46 1.10
C GLY A 54 7.58 -12.36 0.19
N ALA A 55 7.09 -12.25 -1.04
CA ALA A 55 7.47 -11.18 -1.95
C ALA A 55 7.04 -9.79 -1.43
N ILE A 56 5.85 -9.68 -0.83
CA ILE A 56 5.39 -8.42 -0.23
C ILE A 56 6.21 -8.09 1.02
N GLU A 57 6.55 -9.08 1.85
CA GLU A 57 7.43 -8.87 3.01
C GLU A 57 8.78 -8.29 2.57
N VAL A 58 9.40 -8.87 1.54
CA VAL A 58 10.64 -8.36 0.95
C VAL A 58 10.46 -6.96 0.37
N ALA A 59 9.34 -6.69 -0.32
CA ALA A 59 9.06 -5.37 -0.86
C ALA A 59 8.93 -4.31 0.25
N ILE A 60 8.22 -4.61 1.33
CA ILE A 60 8.10 -3.72 2.48
C ILE A 60 9.48 -3.49 3.12
N MET A 61 10.24 -4.57 3.36
CA MET A 61 11.57 -4.50 3.98
C MET A 61 12.63 -3.82 3.12
N SER A 62 12.38 -3.66 1.82
CA SER A 62 13.31 -2.97 0.92
C SER A 62 13.34 -1.46 1.14
N ASP A 63 12.36 -0.90 1.84
CA ASP A 63 12.18 0.55 2.04
C ASP A 63 12.13 1.35 0.72
N LEU A 64 11.87 0.70 -0.43
CA LEU A 64 11.78 1.36 -1.74
C LEU A 64 10.36 1.84 -2.06
N TYR A 65 9.36 1.26 -1.41
CA TYR A 65 7.96 1.45 -1.74
C TYR A 65 7.28 2.38 -0.75
N GLN A 66 6.69 3.45 -1.26
CA GLN A 66 5.82 4.34 -0.49
C GLN A 66 4.49 3.67 -0.20
N MET A 67 3.99 2.93 -1.18
CA MET A 67 2.65 2.36 -1.14
C MET A 67 2.63 1.01 -1.82
N ILE A 68 1.92 0.07 -1.21
CA ILE A 68 1.60 -1.24 -1.79
C ILE A 68 0.08 -1.41 -1.74
N THR A 69 -0.52 -1.58 -2.91
CA THR A 69 -1.97 -1.72 -3.07
C THR A 69 -2.28 -3.13 -3.56
N LEU A 70 -3.13 -3.86 -2.83
CA LEU A 70 -3.44 -5.25 -3.14
C LEU A 70 -4.88 -5.66 -2.77
N PRO A 71 -5.52 -6.55 -3.54
CA PRO A 71 -6.81 -7.11 -3.18
C PRO A 71 -6.75 -7.96 -1.91
N ARG A 72 -7.67 -7.70 -0.98
CA ARG A 72 -7.81 -8.43 0.28
C ARG A 72 -8.06 -9.92 0.07
N ALA A 73 -8.77 -10.28 -1.01
CA ALA A 73 -9.11 -11.66 -1.34
C ALA A 73 -7.88 -12.56 -1.67
N LEU A 74 -6.71 -11.98 -1.94
CA LEU A 74 -5.52 -12.75 -2.31
C LEU A 74 -4.82 -13.41 -1.13
N LEU A 75 -5.05 -12.92 0.09
CA LEU A 75 -4.31 -13.35 1.28
C LEU A 75 -5.27 -13.71 2.42
N PRO A 76 -4.99 -14.76 3.22
CA PRO A 76 -5.71 -15.03 4.46
C PRO A 76 -5.58 -13.90 5.48
N ALA A 77 -6.57 -13.75 6.37
CA ALA A 77 -6.63 -12.66 7.36
C ALA A 77 -5.37 -12.57 8.25
N ASN A 78 -4.83 -13.71 8.69
CA ASN A 78 -3.61 -13.74 9.52
C ASN A 78 -2.39 -13.16 8.79
N GLN A 79 -2.28 -13.40 7.47
CA GLN A 79 -1.20 -12.84 6.66
C GLN A 79 -1.42 -11.34 6.40
N GLN A 80 -2.66 -10.91 6.22
CA GLN A 80 -2.99 -9.48 6.10
C GLN A 80 -2.54 -8.70 7.34
N GLN A 81 -2.88 -9.18 8.54
CA GLN A 81 -2.49 -8.53 9.80
C GLN A 81 -0.96 -8.49 9.97
N LYS A 82 -0.26 -9.58 9.65
CA LYS A 82 1.21 -9.62 9.68
C LYS A 82 1.82 -8.54 8.77
N LEU A 83 1.30 -8.42 7.55
CA LEU A 83 1.77 -7.43 6.57
C LEU A 83 1.43 -6.00 6.99
N GLU A 84 0.27 -5.75 7.58
CA GLU A 84 -0.10 -4.43 8.11
C GLU A 84 0.88 -3.98 9.20
N LEU A 85 1.21 -4.86 10.15
CA LEU A 85 2.19 -4.57 11.19
C LEU A 85 3.59 -4.30 10.63
N LEU A 86 4.00 -5.09 9.62
CA LEU A 86 5.29 -4.90 8.96
C LEU A 86 5.33 -3.57 8.20
N ALA A 87 4.26 -3.23 7.49
CA ALA A 87 4.15 -1.99 6.72
C ALA A 87 4.23 -0.75 7.62
N ILE A 88 3.58 -0.78 8.80
CA ILE A 88 3.68 0.29 9.82
C ILE A 88 5.13 0.48 10.26
N ARG A 89 5.84 -0.62 10.53
CA ARG A 89 7.24 -0.57 10.98
C ARG A 89 8.18 0.05 9.93
N HIS A 90 7.90 -0.19 8.65
CA HIS A 90 8.72 0.25 7.51
C HIS A 90 8.16 1.48 6.80
N HIS A 91 7.26 2.24 7.44
CA HIS A 91 6.67 3.46 6.89
C HIS A 91 6.06 3.29 5.48
N THR A 92 5.62 2.08 5.15
CA THR A 92 5.01 1.74 3.86
C THR A 92 3.49 1.80 4.01
N VAL A 93 2.80 2.49 3.09
CA VAL A 93 1.33 2.55 3.09
C VAL A 93 0.77 1.28 2.44
N LEU A 94 0.15 0.40 3.23
CA LEU A 94 -0.52 -0.80 2.72
C LEU A 94 -2.01 -0.52 2.50
N THR A 95 -2.47 -0.57 1.25
CA THR A 95 -3.87 -0.32 0.88
C THR A 95 -4.55 -1.60 0.42
N TRP A 96 -5.59 -2.01 1.14
CA TRP A 96 -6.39 -3.18 0.79
C TRP A 96 -7.56 -2.81 -0.13
N LEU A 97 -7.66 -3.50 -1.25
CA LEU A 97 -8.80 -3.39 -2.18
C LEU A 97 -9.83 -4.48 -1.88
N GLY A 98 -11.11 -4.10 -1.87
CA GLY A 98 -12.20 -5.00 -1.51
C GLY A 98 -12.67 -4.76 -0.07
N GLY A 99 -13.98 -4.80 0.13
CA GLY A 99 -14.59 -4.38 1.38
C GLY A 99 -14.28 -5.33 2.53
N ASN A 100 -13.79 -4.79 3.65
CA ASN A 100 -14.34 -5.23 4.92
C ASN A 100 -15.80 -4.81 4.91
N LYS A 101 -16.71 -5.78 5.06
CA LYS A 101 -18.08 -5.48 5.49
C LYS A 101 -17.94 -4.57 6.72
N ARG A 102 -18.33 -3.30 6.58
CA ARG A 102 -18.35 -2.36 7.70
C ARG A 102 -19.20 -3.01 8.79
N LEU A 103 -18.60 -3.18 9.95
CA LEU A 103 -19.31 -3.36 11.20
C LEU A 103 -20.37 -2.27 11.31
N ASN A 104 -21.54 -2.68 11.81
CA ASN A 104 -22.75 -1.89 11.91
C ASN A 104 -22.53 -0.44 12.37
N SER A 105 -23.33 0.44 11.78
CA SER A 105 -23.57 1.84 12.14
C SER A 105 -24.03 1.99 13.59
N ALA A 106 -23.15 1.84 14.59
CA ALA A 106 -23.54 1.94 16.01
C ALA A 106 -22.41 2.38 16.96
N SER A 107 -21.45 3.19 16.51
CA SER A 107 -20.43 3.74 17.41
C SER A 107 -19.99 5.15 16.98
N GLN A 108 -20.96 6.03 16.71
CA GLN A 108 -20.76 7.45 17.00
C GLN A 108 -20.85 7.60 18.52
N LEU A 109 -19.74 7.39 19.23
CA LEU A 109 -19.59 7.96 20.56
C LEU A 109 -19.27 9.44 20.36
N THR A 110 -20.32 10.25 20.40
CA THR A 110 -20.23 11.67 20.70
C THR A 110 -19.64 11.77 22.12
N LEU A 111 -18.40 12.24 22.24
CA LEU A 111 -17.93 12.77 23.51
C LEU A 111 -18.52 14.18 23.62
N ILE A 112 -19.40 14.33 24.61
CA ILE A 112 -20.01 15.58 25.07
C ILE A 112 -18.90 16.49 25.61
#